data_AF-A0AAQ3WXF2-F1
#
_entry.id   AF-A0AAQ3WXF2-F1
#
_cell.length_a   1.000
_cell.length_b   1.000
_cell.length_c   1.000
_cell.angle_alpha   90.00
_cell.angle_beta   90.00
_cell.angle_gamma   90.00
#
_symmetry.space_group_name_H-M   'P 1'
#
loop_
_entity.id
_entity.type
_entity.pdbx_description
1 polymer ?
#
loop_
_entity_poly.entity_id
_entity_poly.type
_entity_poly.pdbx_seq_one_letter_code
_entity_poly.pdbx_strand_id
1 'polypeptide(L)'
;MYEELENFERNHDLVEPLPNCRPIGTKWVFKNKQGENEMGFCQKEGIDYEETFAPIAPSEAIRILLAFAASKGFKLQQIDVKSAFLNGFIEEEVYVRQPPGFESARFPDRVYKLRKALYGLKQAPRAWYVRLKSFLLKSGFVMSSVDKTLFLLSRGGDTLIVQIYVDDIIFGGSSQALVSSFAEQISREFEMSLMGELQFFLGLQIKQGLEGTFVDQVKYTRDILKKFNMGDSKPITTPMSTNTALDADEDGEAVDQKKFQGMIGSLLYLMATRPDIQFAVCLCAHYQASPRTSHRQAVKHIFRYLKFTTELGLWYSSDANHAGCRIDCKSTSGTCQLLETSLVSWSSRKQGSVALFTPEAEYVAAASCCSQLLWMKATLSDFGLRFGKIPLLVDSTSAISVAKNPVLHFRTKYIDMRFHFLRDHYEKGDIDLVHVVFANQLADIFTKPLELQVEGIDNALIKGEIESQWIGLIAFLV
;
A
#
# COMPACT_ATOMS: atom_id res chain seq x y z
N MET A 1 -9.00 3.60 34.33
CA MET A 1 -7.69 3.69 34.99
C MET A 1 -7.52 2.54 35.96
N TYR A 2 -8.32 2.46 37.03
CA TYR A 2 -8.25 1.33 37.98
C TYR A 2 -8.42 -0.05 37.32
N GLU A 3 -9.35 -0.22 36.36
CA GLU A 3 -9.50 -1.47 35.60
C GLU A 3 -8.26 -1.85 34.78
N GLU A 4 -7.58 -0.87 34.17
CA GLU A 4 -6.34 -1.08 33.41
C GLU A 4 -5.18 -1.48 34.33
N LEU A 5 -5.15 -0.96 35.57
CA LEU A 5 -4.17 -1.34 36.59
C LEU A 5 -4.39 -2.75 37.10
N GLU A 6 -5.63 -3.12 37.41
CA GLU A 6 -5.92 -4.51 37.76
C GLU A 6 -5.53 -5.46 36.62
N ASN A 7 -5.77 -5.05 35.36
CA ASN A 7 -5.32 -5.83 34.21
C ASN A 7 -3.79 -5.89 34.13
N PHE A 8 -3.09 -4.79 34.40
CA PHE A 8 -1.62 -4.73 34.42
C PHE A 8 -1.03 -5.66 35.49
N GLU A 9 -1.54 -5.60 36.72
CA GLU A 9 -1.10 -6.46 37.83
C GLU A 9 -1.39 -7.94 37.58
N ARG A 10 -2.50 -8.28 36.91
CA ARG A 10 -2.82 -9.67 36.56
C ARG A 10 -1.89 -10.24 35.48
N ASN A 11 -1.30 -9.40 34.64
CA ASN A 11 -0.53 -9.83 33.48
C ASN A 11 1.00 -9.78 33.70
N HIS A 12 1.48 -9.19 34.79
CA HIS A 12 2.91 -8.95 35.03
C HIS A 12 3.32 -9.25 36.47
N ASP A 13 4.61 -9.57 36.68
CA ASP A 13 5.09 -9.98 38.00
C ASP A 13 5.87 -8.88 38.70
N LEU A 14 5.52 -8.54 39.94
CA LEU A 14 6.29 -7.60 40.77
C LEU A 14 7.47 -8.31 41.44
N VAL A 15 8.69 -8.00 41.01
CA VAL A 15 9.92 -8.70 41.39
C VAL A 15 10.99 -7.74 41.93
N GLU A 16 12.01 -8.29 42.59
CA GLU A 16 13.17 -7.51 43.02
C GLU A 16 14.04 -7.14 41.82
N PRO A 17 14.56 -5.90 41.76
CA PRO A 17 15.40 -5.45 40.66
C PRO A 17 16.73 -6.22 40.68
N LEU A 18 17.12 -6.78 39.52
CA LEU A 18 18.41 -7.44 39.38
C LEU A 18 19.56 -6.42 39.47
N PRO A 19 20.74 -6.78 40.02
CA PRO A 19 21.83 -5.84 40.30
C PRO A 19 22.36 -5.04 39.11
N ASN A 20 22.12 -5.50 37.87
CA ASN A 20 22.57 -4.88 36.62
C ASN A 20 21.41 -4.48 35.69
N CYS A 21 20.15 -4.60 36.13
CA CYS A 21 19.00 -4.27 35.30
C CYS A 21 18.67 -2.78 35.42
N ARG A 22 18.48 -2.10 34.28
CA ARG A 22 17.98 -0.72 34.23
C ARG A 22 16.49 -0.75 33.84
N PRO A 23 15.56 -0.68 34.81
CA PRO A 23 14.13 -0.77 34.49
C PRO A 23 13.69 0.45 33.68
N ILE A 24 12.90 0.19 32.64
CA ILE A 24 12.33 1.22 31.76
C ILE A 24 11.31 2.04 32.56
N GLY A 25 11.31 3.36 32.36
CA GLY A 25 10.33 4.25 32.99
C GLY A 25 8.92 4.01 32.45
N THR A 26 7.91 4.16 33.31
CA THR A 26 6.50 4.08 32.94
C THR A 26 5.84 5.45 33.04
N LYS A 27 4.84 5.71 32.20
CA LYS A 27 4.08 6.96 32.15
C LYS A 27 2.66 6.68 31.68
N TRP A 28 1.71 7.39 32.26
CA TRP A 28 0.33 7.39 31.81
C TRP A 28 0.18 8.15 30.49
N VAL A 29 -0.36 7.47 29.47
CA VAL A 29 -0.80 8.08 28.22
C VAL A 29 -2.32 8.12 28.26
N PHE A 30 -2.89 9.30 28.53
CA PHE A 30 -4.32 9.51 28.44
C PHE A 30 -4.71 9.75 26.98
N LYS A 31 -5.83 9.17 26.55
CA LYS A 31 -6.35 9.23 25.17
C LYS A 31 -6.80 10.65 24.81
N ASN A 32 -5.86 11.58 24.67
CA ASN A 32 -6.04 12.83 23.96
C ASN A 32 -5.22 12.70 22.67
N LYS A 33 -5.91 12.70 21.52
CA LYS A 33 -5.35 12.43 20.18
C LYS A 33 -4.36 13.51 19.67
N GLN A 34 -3.51 14.06 20.53
CA GLN A 34 -2.43 14.97 20.14
C GLN A 34 -1.19 14.69 20.99
N GLY A 35 -0.19 14.05 20.35
CA GLY A 35 1.16 13.89 20.88
C GLY A 35 1.41 12.55 21.57
N GLU A 36 1.59 11.48 20.80
CA GLU A 36 2.29 10.29 21.28
C GLU A 36 3.77 10.66 21.46
N ASN A 37 4.26 10.66 22.70
CA ASN A 37 5.69 10.63 22.97
C ASN A 37 6.06 9.18 23.30
N GLU A 38 6.77 8.54 22.37
CA GLU A 38 7.17 7.12 22.42
C GLU A 38 8.12 6.88 23.60
N MET A 39 7.83 5.92 24.49
CA MET A 39 8.73 5.55 25.61
C MET A 39 9.75 4.47 25.25
N GLY A 40 9.67 3.90 24.04
CA GLY A 40 10.60 2.88 23.54
C GLY A 40 12.05 3.35 23.34
N PHE A 41 12.30 4.66 23.41
CA PHE A 41 13.64 5.24 23.21
C PHE A 41 14.68 4.78 24.25
N CYS A 42 14.26 4.30 25.42
CA CYS A 42 15.19 3.81 26.45
C CYS A 42 15.66 2.36 26.24
N GLN A 43 15.03 1.60 25.32
CA GLN A 43 15.39 0.20 25.06
C GLN A 43 16.65 0.09 24.20
N LYS A 44 17.53 -0.83 24.58
CA LYS A 44 18.79 -1.17 23.91
C LYS A 44 18.70 -2.54 23.23
N GLU A 45 19.04 -2.57 21.95
CA GLU A 45 19.20 -3.80 21.17
C GLU A 45 20.28 -4.69 21.77
N GLY A 46 20.04 -6.00 21.81
CA GLY A 46 20.90 -7.01 22.46
C GLY A 46 20.81 -7.05 23.99
N ILE A 47 19.95 -6.22 24.60
CA ILE A 47 19.65 -6.23 26.04
C ILE A 47 18.15 -6.37 26.27
N ASP A 48 17.35 -5.44 25.73
CA ASP A 48 15.89 -5.36 25.95
C ASP A 48 15.07 -5.99 24.81
N TYR A 49 15.70 -6.19 23.64
CA TYR A 49 15.12 -6.86 22.48
C TYR A 49 16.23 -7.27 21.50
N GLU A 50 15.97 -8.30 20.70
CA GLU A 50 16.84 -8.71 19.59
C GLU A 50 16.21 -8.37 18.24
N GLU A 51 14.99 -8.87 17.98
CA GLU A 51 14.27 -8.63 16.73
C GLU A 51 12.96 -7.85 16.97
N THR A 52 12.70 -6.85 16.12
CA THR A 52 11.52 -5.97 16.22
C THR A 52 10.61 -6.03 14.99
N PHE A 53 11.04 -6.71 13.93
CA PHE A 53 10.34 -6.68 12.65
C PHE A 53 8.99 -7.40 12.71
N ALA A 54 7.92 -6.67 12.40
CA ALA A 54 6.60 -7.21 12.11
C ALA A 54 6.28 -6.96 10.62
N PRO A 55 5.80 -7.97 9.88
CA PRO A 55 5.44 -7.78 8.48
C PRO A 55 4.21 -6.87 8.35
N ILE A 56 4.19 -6.04 7.30
CA ILE A 56 3.11 -5.11 6.99
C ILE A 56 2.64 -5.39 5.56
N ALA A 57 1.32 -5.48 5.35
CA ALA A 57 0.76 -5.70 4.03
C ALA A 57 1.11 -4.53 3.09
N PRO A 58 1.70 -4.78 1.92
CA PRO A 58 1.87 -3.75 0.89
C PRO A 58 0.52 -3.19 0.44
N SER A 59 0.48 -1.91 0.05
CA SER A 59 -0.76 -1.28 -0.43
C SER A 59 -1.37 -2.01 -1.63
N GLU A 60 -0.51 -2.57 -2.48
CA GLU A 60 -0.82 -3.38 -3.64
C GLU A 60 -1.50 -4.70 -3.25
N ALA A 61 -1.08 -5.32 -2.14
CA ALA A 61 -1.72 -6.54 -1.63
C ALA A 61 -3.17 -6.26 -1.18
N ILE A 62 -3.40 -5.12 -0.52
CA ILE A 62 -4.75 -4.67 -0.14
C ILE A 62 -5.62 -4.41 -1.38
N ARG A 63 -5.08 -3.78 -2.43
CA ARG A 63 -5.83 -3.57 -3.69
C ARG A 63 -6.11 -4.88 -4.41
N ILE A 64 -5.16 -5.82 -4.43
CA ILE A 64 -5.37 -7.17 -4.97
C ILE A 64 -6.48 -7.88 -4.20
N LEU A 65 -6.48 -7.80 -2.86
CA LEU A 65 -7.54 -8.40 -2.03
C LEU A 65 -8.91 -7.80 -2.35
N LEU A 66 -9.01 -6.47 -2.48
CA LEU A 66 -10.25 -5.78 -2.82
C LEU A 66 -10.76 -6.18 -4.22
N ALA A 67 -9.87 -6.20 -5.22
CA ALA A 67 -10.20 -6.62 -6.57
C ALA A 67 -10.61 -8.09 -6.62
N PHE A 68 -9.91 -8.96 -5.87
CA PHE A 68 -10.25 -10.38 -5.77
C PHE A 68 -11.62 -10.60 -5.13
N ALA A 69 -11.91 -9.90 -4.02
CA ALA A 69 -13.20 -9.99 -3.35
C ALA A 69 -14.36 -9.53 -4.26
N ALA A 70 -14.15 -8.43 -4.99
CA ALA A 70 -15.11 -7.93 -5.97
C ALA A 70 -15.37 -8.95 -7.10
N SER A 71 -14.30 -9.49 -7.70
CA SER A 71 -14.38 -10.51 -8.76
C SER A 71 -15.07 -11.81 -8.29
N LYS A 72 -14.87 -12.20 -7.02
CA LYS A 72 -15.53 -13.37 -6.43
C LYS A 72 -16.90 -13.08 -5.81
N GLY A 73 -17.36 -11.84 -5.85
CA GLY A 73 -18.69 -11.45 -5.40
C GLY A 73 -18.93 -11.59 -3.89
N PHE A 74 -17.88 -11.50 -3.06
CA PHE A 74 -18.02 -11.49 -1.60
C PHE A 74 -17.54 -10.18 -0.99
N LYS A 75 -18.07 -9.85 0.19
CA LYS A 75 -17.71 -8.65 0.94
C LYS A 75 -16.59 -8.93 1.93
N LEU A 76 -15.69 -7.97 2.06
CA LEU A 76 -14.70 -7.91 3.12
C LEU A 76 -15.30 -7.26 4.37
N GLN A 77 -14.90 -7.79 5.52
CA GLN A 77 -15.21 -7.32 6.85
C GLN A 77 -13.92 -6.89 7.55
N GLN A 78 -14.07 -6.07 8.58
CA GLN A 78 -12.97 -5.59 9.41
C GLN A 78 -13.24 -5.92 10.88
N ILE A 79 -12.17 -6.36 11.55
CA ILE A 79 -12.10 -6.42 13.01
C ILE A 79 -10.89 -5.58 13.44
N ASP A 80 -11.12 -4.79 14.48
CA ASP A 80 -10.09 -4.00 15.15
C ASP A 80 -9.72 -4.69 16.47
N VAL A 81 -8.43 -4.88 16.70
CA VAL A 81 -7.96 -5.49 17.94
C VAL A 81 -7.74 -4.42 18.98
N LYS A 82 -8.52 -4.47 20.06
CA LYS A 82 -8.30 -3.58 21.20
C LYS A 82 -6.99 -3.94 21.85
N SER A 83 -6.15 -2.93 22.07
CA SER A 83 -4.90 -3.12 22.79
C SER A 83 -4.05 -4.26 22.19
N ALA A 84 -3.98 -4.34 20.86
CA ALA A 84 -3.35 -5.44 20.11
C ALA A 84 -1.96 -5.83 20.66
N PHE A 85 -1.12 -4.82 20.92
CA PHE A 85 0.21 -4.98 21.48
C PHE A 85 0.21 -5.59 22.89
N LEU A 86 -0.83 -5.36 23.70
CA LEU A 86 -0.97 -5.95 25.03
C LEU A 86 -1.32 -7.44 24.98
N ASN A 87 -1.69 -7.99 23.83
CA ASN A 87 -1.97 -9.41 23.66
C ASN A 87 -0.72 -10.23 23.26
N GLY A 88 0.36 -9.57 22.85
CA GLY A 88 1.61 -10.23 22.48
C GLY A 88 2.38 -10.69 23.72
N PHE A 89 2.88 -11.92 23.73
CA PHE A 89 3.83 -12.38 24.74
C PHE A 89 5.23 -11.92 24.36
N ILE A 90 6.00 -11.46 25.34
CA ILE A 90 7.42 -11.16 25.15
C ILE A 90 8.26 -12.31 25.69
N GLU A 91 9.28 -12.70 24.94
CA GLU A 91 10.23 -13.74 25.36
C GLU A 91 11.42 -13.12 26.10
N GLU A 92 11.71 -11.85 25.83
CA GLU A 92 12.81 -11.11 26.41
C GLU A 92 12.51 -10.67 27.86
N GLU A 93 13.56 -10.61 28.68
CA GLU A 93 13.46 -10.17 30.07
C GLU A 93 13.39 -8.63 30.16
N VAL A 94 12.19 -8.09 29.96
CA VAL A 94 11.94 -6.65 30.08
C VAL A 94 11.42 -6.30 31.47
N TYR A 95 12.07 -5.32 32.11
CA TYR A 95 11.68 -4.80 33.41
C TYR A 95 11.25 -3.35 33.31
N VAL A 96 10.14 -3.01 33.97
CA VAL A 96 9.62 -1.65 34.01
C VAL A 96 9.40 -1.16 35.43
N ARG A 97 9.52 0.15 35.65
CA ARG A 97 9.20 0.77 36.93
C ARG A 97 7.70 0.70 37.20
N GLN A 98 7.34 0.69 38.48
CA GLN A 98 5.94 0.76 38.88
C GLN A 98 5.28 2.03 38.29
N PRO A 99 4.03 1.94 37.79
CA PRO A 99 3.34 3.09 37.23
C PRO A 99 3.26 4.25 38.23
N PRO A 100 3.56 5.50 37.82
CA PRO A 100 3.54 6.64 38.73
C PRO A 100 2.19 6.80 39.42
N GLY A 101 2.19 6.94 40.75
CA GLY A 101 0.99 7.09 41.58
C GLY A 101 0.29 5.78 41.96
N PHE A 102 0.85 4.64 41.57
CA PHE A 102 0.37 3.29 41.89
C PHE A 102 1.49 2.38 42.40
N GLU A 103 2.53 2.98 43.01
CA GLU A 103 3.61 2.24 43.63
C GLU A 103 3.11 1.46 44.86
N SER A 104 3.57 0.22 45.01
CA SER A 104 3.24 -0.61 46.16
C SER A 104 3.83 0.01 47.42
N ALA A 105 2.97 0.39 48.37
CA ALA A 105 3.39 0.87 49.67
C ALA A 105 4.21 -0.16 50.47
N ARG A 106 4.02 -1.47 50.19
CA ARG A 106 4.78 -2.56 50.82
C ARG A 106 6.12 -2.82 50.13
N PHE A 107 6.20 -2.57 48.83
CA PHE A 107 7.36 -2.88 47.99
C PHE A 107 7.68 -1.72 47.04
N PRO A 108 8.11 -0.56 47.57
CA PRO A 108 8.29 0.66 46.75
C PRO A 108 9.42 0.52 45.72
N ASP A 109 10.46 -0.25 46.04
CA ASP A 109 11.66 -0.40 45.19
C ASP A 109 11.57 -1.57 44.20
N ARG A 110 10.46 -2.31 44.19
CA ARG A 110 10.28 -3.43 43.24
C ARG A 110 9.93 -2.93 41.84
N VAL A 111 10.19 -3.79 40.86
CA VAL A 111 9.96 -3.54 39.43
C VAL A 111 9.05 -4.61 38.86
N TYR A 112 8.33 -4.29 37.79
CA TYR A 112 7.53 -5.29 37.08
C TYR A 112 8.36 -5.99 36.02
N LYS A 113 8.42 -7.33 36.06
CA LYS A 113 8.85 -8.16 34.95
C LYS A 113 7.67 -8.37 34.02
N LEU A 114 7.83 -7.93 32.77
CA LEU A 114 6.77 -8.02 31.78
C LEU A 114 6.68 -9.45 31.22
N ARG A 115 5.45 -9.95 31.10
CA ARG A 115 5.13 -11.21 30.38
C ARG A 115 4.43 -10.96 29.05
N LYS A 116 3.68 -9.86 28.98
CA LYS A 116 3.02 -9.38 27.77
C LYS A 116 3.65 -8.04 27.38
N ALA A 117 3.61 -7.73 26.08
CA ALA A 117 4.14 -6.48 25.57
C ALA A 117 3.31 -5.28 26.08
N LEU A 118 3.96 -4.13 26.20
CA LEU A 118 3.32 -2.85 26.49
C LEU A 118 3.40 -1.92 25.29
N TYR A 119 2.49 -0.94 25.26
CA TYR A 119 2.58 0.16 24.31
C TYR A 119 3.92 0.88 24.41
N GLY A 120 4.52 1.14 23.24
CA GLY A 120 5.81 1.81 23.13
C GLY A 120 7.02 0.88 23.24
N LEU A 121 6.86 -0.41 23.55
CA LEU A 121 7.98 -1.36 23.39
C LEU A 121 8.24 -1.62 21.91
N LYS A 122 9.51 -1.60 21.51
CA LYS A 122 9.94 -1.78 20.11
C LYS A 122 9.58 -3.16 19.55
N GLN A 123 9.53 -4.20 20.38
CA GLN A 123 9.15 -5.57 19.97
C GLN A 123 7.64 -5.84 20.01
N ALA A 124 6.83 -4.93 20.54
CA ALA A 124 5.40 -5.18 20.77
C ALA A 124 4.62 -5.55 19.49
N PRO A 125 4.82 -4.88 18.33
CA PRO A 125 4.14 -5.27 17.09
C PRO A 125 4.50 -6.69 16.64
N ARG A 126 5.77 -7.09 16.80
CA ARG A 126 6.24 -8.45 16.46
C ARG A 126 5.63 -9.49 17.37
N ALA A 127 5.65 -9.26 18.69
CA ALA A 127 5.04 -10.15 19.68
C ALA A 127 3.54 -10.39 19.40
N TRP A 128 2.82 -9.31 19.06
CA TRP A 128 1.42 -9.39 18.64
C TRP A 128 1.25 -10.25 17.37
N TYR A 129 2.00 -9.94 16.31
CA TYR A 129 1.93 -10.67 15.05
C TYR A 129 2.24 -12.17 15.24
N VAL A 130 3.26 -12.53 16.02
CA VAL A 130 3.63 -13.94 16.30
C VAL A 130 2.50 -14.67 17.01
N ARG A 131 1.84 -14.02 17.98
CA ARG A 131 0.71 -14.60 18.71
C ARG A 131 -0.49 -14.83 17.80
N LEU A 132 -0.85 -13.85 16.98
CA LEU A 132 -1.95 -13.94 16.02
C LEU A 132 -1.67 -15.00 14.94
N LYS A 133 -0.47 -14.99 14.35
CA LYS A 133 -0.04 -16.02 13.39
C LYS A 133 -0.17 -17.43 13.99
N SER A 134 0.31 -17.63 15.21
CA SER A 134 0.24 -18.93 15.87
C SER A 134 -1.20 -19.39 16.09
N PHE A 135 -2.11 -18.47 16.41
CA PHE A 135 -3.55 -18.76 16.49
C PHE A 135 -4.11 -19.16 15.12
N LEU A 136 -3.87 -18.38 14.07
CA LEU A 136 -4.38 -18.66 12.72
C LEU A 136 -3.90 -20.02 12.19
N LEU A 137 -2.61 -20.33 12.36
CA LEU A 137 -2.06 -21.63 11.94
C LEU A 137 -2.71 -22.79 12.71
N LYS A 138 -2.94 -22.66 14.02
CA LYS A 138 -3.65 -23.66 14.83
C LYS A 138 -5.11 -23.83 14.42
N SER A 139 -5.75 -22.76 13.95
CA SER A 139 -7.12 -22.76 13.42
C SER A 139 -7.24 -23.38 12.01
N GLY A 140 -6.11 -23.79 11.42
CA GLY A 140 -6.04 -24.49 10.14
C GLY A 140 -5.79 -23.57 8.93
N PHE A 141 -5.42 -22.31 9.15
CA PHE A 141 -5.04 -21.41 8.06
C PHE A 141 -3.65 -21.76 7.51
N VAL A 142 -3.48 -21.53 6.22
CA VAL A 142 -2.21 -21.58 5.52
C VAL A 142 -1.75 -20.15 5.27
N MET A 143 -0.52 -19.84 5.67
CA MET A 143 0.10 -18.54 5.41
C MET A 143 0.63 -18.48 3.98
N SER A 144 0.45 -17.32 3.33
CA SER A 144 0.96 -17.08 1.97
C SER A 144 2.48 -17.23 1.88
N SER A 145 2.92 -17.71 0.71
CA SER A 145 4.33 -17.91 0.41
C SER A 145 5.05 -16.57 0.18
N VAL A 146 4.34 -15.60 -0.39
CA VAL A 146 4.86 -14.27 -0.74
C VAL A 146 4.59 -13.24 0.35
N ASP A 147 3.33 -13.07 0.74
CA ASP A 147 2.90 -12.07 1.73
C ASP A 147 2.65 -12.73 3.09
N LYS A 148 3.56 -12.48 4.05
CA LYS A 148 3.46 -13.06 5.40
C LYS A 148 2.28 -12.52 6.22
N THR A 149 1.57 -11.53 5.72
CA THR A 149 0.36 -10.98 6.36
C THR A 149 -0.93 -11.57 5.80
N LEU A 150 -0.87 -12.38 4.75
CA LEU A 150 -2.01 -13.04 4.11
C LEU A 150 -2.14 -14.50 4.56
N PHE A 151 -3.35 -14.88 4.95
CA PHE A 151 -3.72 -16.22 5.42
C PHE A 151 -4.99 -16.71 4.72
N LEU A 152 -5.00 -17.99 4.35
CA LEU A 152 -6.12 -18.62 3.67
C LEU A 152 -6.58 -19.87 4.41
N LEU A 153 -7.88 -20.07 4.46
CA LEU A 153 -8.52 -21.28 4.98
C LEU A 153 -9.43 -21.84 3.90
N SER A 154 -9.20 -23.10 3.53
CA SER A 154 -10.07 -23.84 2.62
C SER A 154 -10.79 -24.95 3.39
N ARG A 155 -12.13 -24.94 3.37
CA ARG A 155 -12.97 -25.94 4.02
C ARG A 155 -14.14 -26.32 3.11
N GLY A 156 -14.19 -27.58 2.67
CA GLY A 156 -15.31 -28.08 1.88
C GLY A 156 -15.56 -27.37 0.56
N GLY A 157 -14.50 -26.79 -0.05
CA GLY A 157 -14.61 -25.97 -1.27
C GLY A 157 -14.82 -24.48 -1.02
N ASP A 158 -15.23 -24.10 0.19
CA ASP A 158 -15.29 -22.70 0.59
C ASP A 158 -13.91 -22.17 0.98
N THR A 159 -13.67 -20.89 0.67
CA THR A 159 -12.42 -20.19 0.97
C THR A 159 -12.69 -18.99 1.86
N LEU A 160 -11.89 -18.83 2.91
CA LEU A 160 -11.83 -17.66 3.76
C LEU A 160 -10.42 -17.07 3.69
N ILE A 161 -10.34 -15.76 3.47
CA ILE A 161 -9.10 -15.01 3.36
C ILE A 161 -9.03 -14.02 4.52
N VAL A 162 -7.85 -13.92 5.12
CA VAL A 162 -7.54 -13.02 6.22
C VAL A 162 -6.25 -12.28 5.89
N GLN A 163 -6.30 -10.96 5.89
CA GLN A 163 -5.17 -10.07 5.69
C GLN A 163 -4.95 -9.24 6.96
N ILE A 164 -3.74 -9.29 7.49
CA ILE A 164 -3.36 -8.59 8.71
C ILE A 164 -2.66 -7.28 8.33
N TYR A 165 -3.06 -6.19 8.97
CA TYR A 165 -2.35 -4.92 8.91
C TYR A 165 -2.19 -4.36 10.32
N VAL A 166 -1.09 -4.71 10.98
CA VAL A 166 -0.80 -4.30 12.36
C VAL A 166 -1.95 -4.68 13.31
N ASP A 167 -2.81 -3.72 13.68
CA ASP A 167 -3.92 -3.89 14.62
C ASP A 167 -5.28 -4.13 13.91
N ASP A 168 -5.34 -3.83 12.61
CA ASP A 168 -6.50 -4.04 11.76
C ASP A 168 -6.43 -5.40 11.06
N ILE A 169 -7.54 -6.14 11.07
CA ILE A 169 -7.67 -7.41 10.35
C ILE A 169 -8.81 -7.29 9.35
N ILE A 170 -8.47 -7.44 8.07
CA ILE A 170 -9.45 -7.54 6.98
C ILE A 170 -9.67 -9.01 6.67
N PHE A 171 -10.92 -9.44 6.51
CA PHE A 171 -11.22 -10.82 6.17
C PHE A 171 -12.52 -10.93 5.36
N GLY A 172 -12.64 -11.99 4.58
CA GLY A 172 -13.83 -12.27 3.80
C GLY A 172 -13.70 -13.62 3.10
N GLY A 173 -14.81 -14.17 2.63
CA GLY A 173 -14.81 -15.49 2.04
C GLY A 173 -16.07 -15.81 1.26
N SER A 174 -16.04 -16.96 0.57
CA SER A 174 -17.15 -17.43 -0.26
C SER A 174 -18.41 -17.79 0.54
N SER A 175 -18.25 -18.09 1.83
CA SER A 175 -19.32 -18.55 2.70
C SER A 175 -19.47 -17.65 3.91
N GLN A 176 -20.66 -17.06 4.06
CA GLN A 176 -20.99 -16.23 5.21
C GLN A 176 -20.90 -17.02 6.53
N ALA A 177 -21.17 -18.32 6.51
CA ALA A 177 -21.03 -19.18 7.69
C ALA A 177 -19.57 -19.30 8.15
N LEU A 178 -18.61 -19.43 7.21
CA LEU A 178 -17.18 -19.43 7.54
C LEU A 178 -16.73 -18.07 8.08
N VAL A 179 -17.17 -16.98 7.47
CA VAL A 179 -16.85 -15.61 7.89
C VAL A 179 -17.33 -15.37 9.33
N SER A 180 -18.59 -15.69 9.62
CA SER A 180 -19.16 -15.54 10.97
C SER A 180 -18.47 -16.45 11.99
N SER A 181 -18.19 -17.71 11.63
CA SER A 181 -17.50 -18.65 12.52
C SER A 181 -16.09 -18.16 12.87
N PHE A 182 -15.37 -17.61 11.90
CA PHE A 182 -14.06 -17.01 12.14
C PHE A 182 -14.15 -15.79 13.06
N ALA A 183 -15.08 -14.87 12.79
CA ALA A 183 -15.29 -13.67 13.60
C ALA A 183 -15.59 -14.02 15.07
N GLU A 184 -16.39 -15.07 15.31
CA GLU A 184 -16.65 -15.57 16.66
C GLU A 184 -15.41 -16.20 17.30
N GLN A 185 -14.67 -17.04 16.58
CA GLN A 185 -13.48 -17.71 17.13
C GLN A 185 -12.40 -16.70 17.51
N ILE A 186 -12.12 -15.73 16.64
CA ILE A 186 -11.08 -14.74 16.89
C ILE A 186 -11.47 -13.80 18.05
N SER A 187 -12.76 -13.41 18.14
CA SER A 187 -13.27 -12.56 19.22
C SER A 187 -13.36 -13.26 20.58
N ARG A 188 -13.36 -14.61 20.60
CA ARG A 188 -13.27 -15.39 21.85
C ARG A 188 -11.84 -15.48 22.37
N GLU A 189 -10.87 -15.56 21.47
CA GLU A 189 -9.45 -15.66 21.82
C GLU A 189 -8.86 -14.29 22.20
N PHE A 190 -9.28 -13.23 21.51
CA PHE A 190 -8.73 -11.89 21.65
C PHE A 190 -9.83 -10.87 21.93
N GLU A 191 -9.54 -9.87 22.77
CA GLU A 191 -10.46 -8.75 22.96
C GLU A 191 -10.50 -7.89 21.70
N MET A 192 -11.59 -7.96 20.95
CA MET A 192 -11.73 -7.34 19.64
C MET A 192 -13.03 -6.56 19.50
N SER A 193 -13.04 -5.59 18.60
CA SER A 193 -14.24 -4.87 18.18
C SER A 193 -14.56 -5.25 16.74
N LEU A 194 -15.70 -5.94 16.53
CA LEU A 194 -16.20 -6.20 15.18
C LEU A 194 -16.69 -4.89 14.56
N MET A 195 -16.01 -4.43 13.51
CA MET A 195 -16.39 -3.21 12.78
C MET A 195 -17.41 -3.49 11.67
N GLY A 196 -17.61 -4.75 11.32
CA GLY A 196 -18.58 -5.18 10.30
C GLY A 196 -18.02 -5.05 8.90
N GLU A 197 -18.83 -4.60 7.94
CA GLU A 197 -18.41 -4.40 6.55
C GLU A 197 -17.26 -3.40 6.45
N LEU A 198 -16.25 -3.73 5.64
CA LEU A 198 -15.10 -2.85 5.39
C LEU A 198 -15.56 -1.58 4.67
N GLN A 199 -15.62 -0.47 5.41
CA GLN A 199 -16.02 0.84 4.91
C GLN A 199 -14.87 1.86 4.93
N PHE A 200 -13.92 1.71 5.85
CA PHE A 200 -12.79 2.60 5.98
C PHE A 200 -11.53 1.80 6.33
N PHE A 201 -10.45 2.01 5.59
CA PHE A 201 -9.19 1.32 5.86
C PHE A 201 -8.01 2.16 5.45
N LEU A 202 -7.09 2.45 6.38
CA LEU A 202 -5.90 3.29 6.14
C LEU A 202 -6.21 4.63 5.46
N GLY A 203 -7.34 5.24 5.83
CA GLY A 203 -7.84 6.50 5.25
C GLY A 203 -8.45 6.39 3.85
N LEU A 204 -8.59 5.17 3.32
CA LEU A 204 -9.41 4.85 2.16
C LEU A 204 -10.87 4.69 2.58
N GLN A 205 -11.79 5.14 1.73
CA GLN A 205 -13.22 4.92 1.86
C GLN A 205 -13.63 3.83 0.87
N ILE A 206 -14.33 2.81 1.34
CA ILE A 206 -14.63 1.60 0.57
C ILE A 206 -16.14 1.40 0.55
N LYS A 207 -16.71 1.23 -0.64
CA LYS A 207 -18.12 0.94 -0.85
C LYS A 207 -18.25 -0.36 -1.64
N GLN A 208 -18.74 -1.41 -1.01
CA GLN A 208 -18.84 -2.74 -1.60
C GLN A 208 -20.28 -3.02 -2.05
N GLY A 209 -20.48 -3.11 -3.36
CA GLY A 209 -21.77 -3.41 -4.00
C GLY A 209 -21.77 -4.76 -4.71
N LEU A 210 -22.89 -5.08 -5.36
CA LEU A 210 -23.03 -6.29 -6.20
C LEU A 210 -22.26 -6.16 -7.52
N GLU A 211 -22.19 -4.95 -8.07
CA GLU A 211 -21.52 -4.64 -9.35
C GLU A 211 -20.01 -4.44 -9.19
N GLY A 212 -19.51 -4.33 -7.95
CA GLY A 212 -18.11 -4.08 -7.68
C GLY A 212 -17.84 -3.35 -6.37
N THR A 213 -16.59 -2.98 -6.18
CA THR A 213 -16.10 -2.21 -5.02
C THR A 213 -15.53 -0.88 -5.48
N PHE A 214 -16.03 0.22 -4.91
CA PHE A 214 -15.49 1.56 -5.12
C PHE A 214 -14.57 1.96 -3.98
N VAL A 215 -13.39 2.49 -4.30
CA VAL A 215 -12.39 2.92 -3.33
C VAL A 215 -12.01 4.37 -3.59
N ASP A 216 -12.25 5.25 -2.62
CA ASP A 216 -12.03 6.69 -2.77
C ASP A 216 -11.37 7.32 -1.53
N GLN A 217 -10.95 8.58 -1.68
CA GLN A 217 -10.41 9.41 -0.60
C GLN A 217 -11.11 10.77 -0.56
N VAL A 218 -12.42 10.82 -0.82
CA VAL A 218 -13.20 12.06 -0.98
C VAL A 218 -13.07 12.98 0.24
N LYS A 219 -13.21 12.41 1.43
CA LYS A 219 -13.08 13.17 2.69
C LYS A 219 -11.68 13.78 2.82
N TYR A 220 -10.64 12.99 2.57
CA TYR A 220 -9.26 13.47 2.63
C TYR A 220 -8.99 14.56 1.59
N THR A 221 -9.51 14.41 0.36
CA THR A 221 -9.42 15.44 -0.68
C THR A 221 -10.02 16.76 -0.22
N ARG A 222 -11.21 16.75 0.40
CA ARG A 222 -11.84 17.95 0.96
C ARG A 222 -11.01 18.55 2.10
N ASP A 223 -10.46 17.72 2.97
CA ASP A 223 -9.63 18.15 4.10
C ASP A 223 -8.33 18.84 3.63
N ILE A 224 -7.64 18.30 2.62
CA ILE A 224 -6.41 18.93 2.08
C ILE A 224 -6.73 20.21 1.30
N LEU A 225 -7.85 20.27 0.57
CA LEU A 225 -8.30 21.50 -0.11
C LEU A 225 -8.57 22.61 0.90
N LYS A 226 -9.20 22.28 2.04
CA LYS A 226 -9.41 23.22 3.15
C LYS A 226 -8.08 23.62 3.81
N LYS A 227 -7.22 22.65 4.13
CA LYS A 227 -5.91 22.86 4.79
C LYS A 227 -5.01 23.84 4.01
N PHE A 228 -5.03 23.80 2.69
CA PHE A 228 -4.20 24.65 1.83
C PHE A 228 -4.93 25.85 1.22
N ASN A 229 -6.13 26.19 1.71
CA ASN A 229 -6.95 27.30 1.23
C ASN A 229 -7.27 27.23 -0.29
N MET A 230 -7.55 26.02 -0.79
CA MET A 230 -7.90 25.73 -2.18
C MET A 230 -9.39 25.44 -2.38
N GLY A 231 -10.20 25.49 -1.31
CA GLY A 231 -11.65 25.24 -1.34
C GLY A 231 -12.42 26.15 -2.31
N ASP A 232 -12.04 27.43 -2.42
CA ASP A 232 -12.70 28.41 -3.29
C ASP A 232 -11.98 28.62 -4.64
N SER A 233 -10.94 27.83 -4.92
CA SER A 233 -10.16 27.97 -6.15
C SER A 233 -10.99 27.65 -7.41
N LYS A 234 -10.65 28.24 -8.57
CA LYS A 234 -11.34 27.92 -9.84
C LYS A 234 -10.95 26.50 -10.28
N PRO A 235 -11.90 25.57 -10.49
CA PRO A 235 -11.59 24.21 -10.93
C PRO A 235 -10.88 24.19 -12.30
N ILE A 236 -10.08 23.14 -12.53
CA ILE A 236 -9.39 22.86 -13.80
C ILE A 236 -9.56 21.37 -14.14
N THR A 237 -9.55 21.03 -15.44
CA THR A 237 -9.75 19.67 -15.97
C THR A 237 -8.47 18.85 -16.17
N THR A 238 -7.29 19.44 -15.99
CA THR A 238 -5.99 18.76 -16.10
C THR A 238 -5.18 18.83 -14.80
N PRO A 239 -4.43 17.76 -14.45
CA PRO A 239 -3.58 17.75 -13.25
C PRO A 239 -2.36 18.70 -13.38
N MET A 240 -1.93 19.01 -14.60
CA MET A 240 -0.86 19.98 -14.91
C MET A 240 -1.07 20.49 -16.34
N SER A 241 -0.52 21.66 -16.70
CA SER A 241 -0.64 22.17 -18.07
C SER A 241 0.30 21.42 -19.03
N THR A 242 -0.20 21.15 -20.24
CA THR A 242 0.52 20.43 -21.31
C THR A 242 1.76 21.17 -21.81
N ASN A 243 1.86 22.48 -21.58
CA ASN A 243 2.99 23.32 -21.96
C ASN A 243 3.95 23.61 -20.78
N THR A 244 3.70 23.04 -19.59
CA THR A 244 4.54 23.30 -18.42
C THR A 244 5.80 22.45 -18.45
N ALA A 245 6.92 23.06 -18.82
CA ALA A 245 8.25 22.55 -18.50
C ALA A 245 8.67 23.13 -17.13
N LEU A 246 8.71 22.28 -16.09
CA LEU A 246 9.27 22.67 -14.80
C LEU A 246 10.79 22.47 -14.84
N ASP A 247 11.56 23.52 -14.60
CA ASP A 247 13.01 23.49 -14.41
C ASP A 247 13.38 23.88 -12.97
N ALA A 248 14.67 24.04 -12.65
CA ALA A 248 15.09 24.40 -11.30
C ALA A 248 14.64 25.81 -10.86
N ASP A 249 14.29 26.70 -11.80
CA ASP A 249 13.88 28.08 -11.58
C ASP A 249 14.82 28.79 -10.57
N GLU A 250 16.13 28.75 -10.84
CA GLU A 250 17.17 29.22 -9.90
C GLU A 250 17.01 30.71 -9.54
N ASP A 251 16.56 31.51 -10.52
CA ASP A 251 16.25 32.93 -10.39
C ASP A 251 14.86 33.20 -9.80
N GLY A 252 14.02 32.17 -9.66
CA GLY A 252 12.66 32.27 -9.15
C GLY A 252 12.60 32.61 -7.66
N GLU A 253 11.49 33.21 -7.24
CA GLU A 253 11.26 33.51 -5.83
C GLU A 253 11.17 32.21 -5.00
N ALA A 254 12.00 32.12 -3.95
CA ALA A 254 12.00 30.98 -3.04
C ALA A 254 10.67 30.83 -2.30
N VAL A 255 10.25 29.58 -2.09
CA VAL A 255 9.02 29.25 -1.35
C VAL A 255 9.38 28.57 -0.04
N ASP A 256 8.57 28.80 0.99
CA ASP A 256 8.69 28.09 2.27
C ASP A 256 8.71 26.56 2.07
N GLN A 257 9.86 25.97 2.38
CA GLN A 257 10.16 24.57 2.12
C GLN A 257 9.21 23.64 2.89
N LYS A 258 8.93 23.95 4.16
CA LYS A 258 8.08 23.13 5.04
C LYS A 258 6.65 23.09 4.53
N LYS A 259 6.11 24.22 4.08
CA LYS A 259 4.77 24.33 3.50
C LYS A 259 4.68 23.58 2.18
N PHE A 260 5.69 23.71 1.32
CA PHE A 260 5.74 22.98 0.05
C PHE A 260 5.81 21.46 0.26
N GLN A 261 6.69 21.00 1.16
CA GLN A 261 6.78 19.59 1.55
C GLN A 261 5.48 19.09 2.17
N GLY A 262 4.79 19.92 2.96
CA GLY A 262 3.46 19.59 3.49
C GLY A 262 2.41 19.40 2.38
N MET A 263 2.46 20.21 1.32
CA MET A 263 1.57 20.05 0.14
C MET A 263 1.89 18.76 -0.62
N ILE A 264 3.17 18.52 -0.92
CA ILE A 264 3.62 17.30 -1.62
C ILE A 264 3.28 16.06 -0.82
N GLY A 265 3.58 16.02 0.49
CA GLY A 265 3.26 14.88 1.35
C GLY A 265 1.76 14.57 1.39
N SER A 266 0.91 15.60 1.41
CA SER A 266 -0.55 15.42 1.32
C SER A 266 -0.98 14.85 -0.04
N LEU A 267 -0.36 15.26 -1.15
CA LEU A 267 -0.67 14.73 -2.47
C LEU A 267 -0.14 13.31 -2.66
N LEU A 268 1.05 12.99 -2.15
CA LEU A 268 1.63 11.65 -2.20
C LEU A 268 0.72 10.60 -1.53
N TYR A 269 0.10 10.97 -0.41
CA TYR A 269 -0.88 10.11 0.27
C TYR A 269 -2.17 9.92 -0.54
N LEU A 270 -2.61 10.94 -1.28
CA LEU A 270 -3.80 10.87 -2.12
C LEU A 270 -3.59 10.02 -3.40
N MET A 271 -2.35 9.83 -3.84
CA MET A 271 -2.03 8.95 -4.97
C MET A 271 -2.47 7.50 -4.73
N ALA A 272 -2.80 7.11 -3.49
CA ALA A 272 -3.29 5.77 -3.18
C ALA A 272 -4.60 5.41 -3.92
N THR A 273 -5.46 6.40 -4.21
CA THR A 273 -6.67 6.23 -5.04
C THR A 273 -6.72 7.15 -6.26
N ARG A 274 -5.68 7.96 -6.47
CA ARG A 274 -5.60 8.96 -7.54
C ARG A 274 -4.36 8.75 -8.43
N PRO A 275 -4.32 7.65 -9.21
CA PRO A 275 -3.24 7.42 -10.17
C PRO A 275 -3.12 8.55 -11.21
N ASP A 276 -4.21 9.25 -11.51
CA ASP A 276 -4.28 10.34 -12.49
C ASP A 276 -3.45 11.58 -12.14
N ILE A 277 -3.18 11.83 -10.86
CA ILE A 277 -2.30 12.94 -10.44
C ILE A 277 -0.83 12.52 -10.30
N GLN A 278 -0.53 11.23 -10.40
CA GLN A 278 0.75 10.69 -9.97
C GLN A 278 1.93 11.32 -10.69
N PHE A 279 1.87 11.41 -12.02
CA PHE A 279 2.92 12.04 -12.81
C PHE A 279 3.18 13.49 -12.34
N ALA A 280 2.12 14.28 -12.25
CA ALA A 280 2.20 15.70 -11.87
C ALA A 280 2.78 15.88 -10.47
N VAL A 281 2.37 15.04 -9.51
CA VAL A 281 2.88 15.07 -8.14
C VAL A 281 4.34 14.65 -8.08
N CYS A 282 4.72 13.54 -8.74
CA CYS A 282 6.09 13.06 -8.80
C CYS A 282 7.02 14.12 -9.38
N LEU A 283 6.63 14.77 -10.50
CA LEU A 283 7.43 15.83 -11.10
C LEU A 283 7.62 17.03 -10.14
N CYS A 284 6.55 17.47 -9.47
CA CYS A 284 6.65 18.56 -8.48
C CYS A 284 7.53 18.19 -7.27
N ALA A 285 7.53 16.92 -6.86
CA ALA A 285 8.28 16.44 -5.70
C ALA A 285 9.80 16.54 -5.89
N HIS A 286 10.30 16.56 -7.13
CA HIS A 286 11.73 16.71 -7.42
C HIS A 286 12.31 18.03 -6.85
N TYR A 287 11.47 19.05 -6.72
CA TYR A 287 11.86 20.38 -6.29
C TYR A 287 11.64 20.63 -4.79
N GLN A 288 11.30 19.61 -4.01
CA GLN A 288 10.99 19.74 -2.57
C GLN A 288 12.18 20.19 -1.71
N ALA A 289 13.40 20.05 -2.21
CA ALA A 289 14.63 20.48 -1.52
C ALA A 289 14.82 22.00 -1.62
N SER A 290 14.46 22.62 -2.75
CA SER A 290 14.58 24.07 -2.98
C SER A 290 13.43 24.55 -3.88
N PRO A 291 12.21 24.67 -3.33
CA PRO A 291 11.03 25.00 -4.12
C PRO A 291 10.95 26.50 -4.46
N ARG A 292 10.31 26.80 -5.59
CA ARG A 292 10.19 28.14 -6.18
C ARG A 292 8.73 28.48 -6.43
N THR A 293 8.42 29.74 -6.72
CA THR A 293 7.04 30.17 -6.95
C THR A 293 6.40 29.42 -8.13
N SER A 294 7.14 29.12 -9.19
CA SER A 294 6.71 28.27 -10.31
C SER A 294 6.28 26.87 -9.84
N HIS A 295 7.11 26.19 -9.04
CA HIS A 295 6.81 24.88 -8.43
C HIS A 295 5.54 24.92 -7.59
N ARG A 296 5.39 25.95 -6.74
CA ARG A 296 4.18 26.12 -5.92
C ARG A 296 2.93 26.35 -6.77
N GLN A 297 3.04 27.07 -7.88
CA GLN A 297 1.93 27.26 -8.81
C GLN A 297 1.51 25.94 -9.47
N ALA A 298 2.47 25.09 -9.86
CA ALA A 298 2.17 23.76 -10.39
C ALA A 298 1.44 22.88 -9.37
N VAL A 299 1.88 22.88 -8.11
CA VAL A 299 1.16 22.14 -7.04
C VAL A 299 -0.24 22.71 -6.80
N LYS A 300 -0.42 24.04 -6.85
CA LYS A 300 -1.75 24.66 -6.77
C LYS A 300 -2.64 24.27 -7.95
N HIS A 301 -2.07 24.06 -9.14
CA HIS A 301 -2.81 23.55 -10.30
C HIS A 301 -3.38 22.15 -10.01
N ILE A 302 -2.59 21.25 -9.44
CA ILE A 302 -3.04 19.92 -9.01
C ILE A 302 -4.21 20.04 -8.02
N PHE A 303 -4.15 20.93 -7.03
CA PHE A 303 -5.27 21.15 -6.10
C PHE A 303 -6.54 21.67 -6.80
N ARG A 304 -6.42 22.54 -7.80
CA ARG A 304 -7.57 23.02 -8.59
C ARG A 304 -8.21 21.89 -9.39
N TYR A 305 -7.39 20.97 -9.88
CA TYR A 305 -7.83 19.76 -10.54
C TYR A 305 -8.53 18.79 -9.58
N LEU A 306 -7.99 18.60 -8.38
CA LEU A 306 -8.64 17.81 -7.33
C LEU A 306 -10.01 18.38 -6.94
N LYS A 307 -10.17 19.71 -6.94
CA LYS A 307 -11.47 20.34 -6.73
C LYS A 307 -12.47 19.96 -7.82
N PHE A 308 -12.04 19.95 -9.09
CA PHE A 308 -12.89 19.51 -10.21
C PHE A 308 -13.25 18.01 -10.11
N THR A 309 -12.31 17.18 -9.64
CA THR A 309 -12.41 15.72 -9.58
C THR A 309 -12.55 15.20 -8.15
N THR A 310 -13.32 15.89 -7.30
CA THR A 310 -13.35 15.60 -5.86
C THR A 310 -13.85 14.19 -5.56
N GLU A 311 -14.76 13.67 -6.39
CA GLU A 311 -15.48 12.40 -6.18
C GLU A 311 -14.81 11.20 -6.87
N LEU A 312 -13.69 11.44 -7.55
CA LEU A 312 -13.01 10.43 -8.34
C LEU A 312 -12.26 9.43 -7.44
N GLY A 313 -12.39 8.14 -7.78
CA GLY A 313 -11.76 7.02 -7.08
C GLY A 313 -11.54 5.82 -8.01
N LEU A 314 -11.21 4.66 -7.44
CA LEU A 314 -10.97 3.41 -8.15
C LEU A 314 -12.23 2.54 -8.12
N TRP A 315 -12.55 1.90 -9.25
CA TRP A 315 -13.64 0.94 -9.35
C TRP A 315 -13.09 -0.46 -9.64
N TYR A 316 -13.45 -1.42 -8.81
CA TYR A 316 -13.14 -2.84 -9.00
C TYR A 316 -14.41 -3.58 -9.37
N SER A 317 -14.56 -3.95 -10.64
CA SER A 317 -15.76 -4.59 -11.18
C SER A 317 -15.90 -6.04 -10.72
N SER A 318 -17.13 -6.53 -10.55
CA SER A 318 -17.43 -7.96 -10.42
C SER A 318 -17.56 -8.67 -11.78
N ASP A 319 -17.67 -7.92 -12.89
CA ASP A 319 -17.73 -8.43 -14.26
C ASP A 319 -16.60 -7.85 -15.12
N ALA A 320 -15.80 -8.73 -15.73
CA ALA A 320 -14.70 -8.38 -16.63
C ALA A 320 -15.18 -7.74 -17.95
N ASN A 321 -16.47 -7.82 -18.28
CA ASN A 321 -17.02 -7.32 -19.54
C ASN A 321 -17.38 -5.82 -19.54
N HIS A 322 -17.21 -5.09 -18.44
CA HIS A 322 -17.85 -3.76 -18.26
C HIS A 322 -16.93 -2.52 -18.33
N ALA A 323 -15.78 -2.57 -19.01
CA ALA A 323 -14.88 -1.42 -19.08
C ALA A 323 -14.58 -1.02 -20.55
N GLY A 324 -14.62 0.28 -20.89
CA GLY A 324 -14.35 0.91 -22.22
C GLY A 324 -13.54 2.24 -22.26
N CYS A 325 -12.21 2.32 -22.61
CA CYS A 325 -11.29 3.51 -22.59
C CYS A 325 -10.32 3.47 -23.75
N ARG A 326 -10.01 4.69 -24.21
CA ARG A 326 -8.87 5.07 -25.04
C ARG A 326 -8.24 6.31 -24.45
N ILE A 327 -6.92 6.33 -24.25
CA ILE A 327 -6.15 7.58 -24.14
C ILE A 327 -4.74 7.35 -24.74
N ASP A 328 -4.23 8.39 -25.38
CA ASP A 328 -3.02 8.47 -26.21
C ASP A 328 -1.89 9.32 -25.55
N CYS A 329 -0.64 8.91 -25.80
CA CYS A 329 0.62 9.67 -25.90
C CYS A 329 1.54 9.91 -24.67
N LYS A 330 2.81 10.26 -25.03
CA LYS A 330 4.13 9.62 -24.81
C LYS A 330 5.26 10.40 -24.04
N SER A 331 5.95 9.86 -23.02
CA SER A 331 7.38 10.13 -22.56
C SER A 331 7.59 10.48 -21.06
N THR A 332 7.88 9.43 -20.28
CA THR A 332 8.45 9.27 -18.92
C THR A 332 8.16 7.79 -18.59
N SER A 333 8.96 7.03 -17.83
CA SER A 333 8.61 5.60 -17.66
C SER A 333 7.41 5.41 -16.73
N GLY A 334 6.32 4.89 -17.28
CA GLY A 334 5.05 4.69 -16.60
C GLY A 334 4.63 3.23 -16.68
N THR A 335 4.23 2.63 -15.56
CA THR A 335 3.71 1.26 -15.54
C THR A 335 2.33 1.21 -14.91
N CYS A 336 1.44 0.38 -15.41
CA CYS A 336 0.27 -0.06 -14.67
C CYS A 336 0.03 -1.55 -14.83
N GLN A 337 -0.51 -2.17 -13.79
CA GLN A 337 -0.88 -3.57 -13.74
C GLN A 337 -2.36 -3.71 -13.36
N LEU A 338 -3.10 -4.41 -14.19
CA LEU A 338 -4.51 -4.72 -13.97
C LEU A 338 -4.68 -6.18 -13.59
N LEU A 339 -5.56 -6.44 -12.62
CA LEU A 339 -6.12 -7.76 -12.36
C LEU A 339 -7.52 -7.78 -12.98
N GLU A 340 -7.71 -8.55 -14.05
CA GLU A 340 -8.92 -8.46 -14.88
C GLU A 340 -9.06 -7.02 -15.42
N THR A 341 -10.10 -6.29 -15.03
CA THR A 341 -10.31 -4.88 -15.37
C THR A 341 -9.89 -3.90 -14.26
N SER A 342 -9.43 -4.42 -13.12
CA SER A 342 -9.15 -3.65 -11.91
C SER A 342 -7.70 -3.19 -11.85
N LEU A 343 -7.47 -1.87 -11.80
CA LEU A 343 -6.13 -1.30 -11.62
C LEU A 343 -5.63 -1.50 -10.17
N VAL A 344 -4.61 -2.34 -9.99
CA VAL A 344 -4.15 -2.75 -8.64
C VAL A 344 -2.72 -2.30 -8.32
N SER A 345 -1.90 -2.02 -9.33
CA SER A 345 -0.55 -1.47 -9.16
C SER A 345 -0.21 -0.52 -10.30
N TRP A 346 0.56 0.52 -9.98
CA TRP A 346 1.01 1.50 -10.95
C TRP A 346 2.22 2.26 -10.43
N SER A 347 3.00 2.83 -11.35
CA SER A 347 4.16 3.64 -10.99
C SER A 347 4.49 4.67 -12.06
N SER A 348 5.02 5.81 -11.60
CA SER A 348 5.67 6.84 -12.40
C SER A 348 7.02 7.08 -11.74
N ARG A 349 8.12 6.74 -12.41
CA ARG A 349 9.45 6.83 -11.80
C ARG A 349 10.46 7.38 -12.79
N LYS A 350 11.28 8.32 -12.31
CA LYS A 350 12.53 8.67 -12.99
C LYS A 350 13.50 7.50 -12.85
N GLN A 351 14.11 7.09 -13.97
CA GLN A 351 15.05 5.98 -13.96
C GLN A 351 16.29 6.34 -13.12
N GLY A 352 16.70 5.41 -12.24
CA GLY A 352 17.86 5.60 -11.37
C GLY A 352 19.22 5.45 -12.08
N SER A 353 19.22 4.82 -13.26
CA SER A 353 20.39 4.68 -14.13
C SER A 353 20.25 5.60 -15.34
N VAL A 354 21.36 6.22 -15.76
CA VAL A 354 21.42 6.99 -17.00
C VAL A 354 21.41 6.01 -18.17
N ALA A 355 20.28 5.88 -18.87
CA ALA A 355 20.22 5.14 -20.11
C ALA A 355 20.97 5.92 -21.21
N LEU A 356 21.76 5.21 -22.01
CA LEU A 356 22.55 5.80 -23.10
C LEU A 356 21.68 6.05 -24.35
N PHE A 357 20.56 5.35 -24.47
CA PHE A 357 19.60 5.50 -25.59
C PHE A 357 18.18 5.08 -25.18
N THR A 358 17.16 5.54 -25.92
CA THR A 358 15.74 5.34 -25.61
C THR A 358 15.32 3.86 -25.47
N PRO A 359 15.69 2.94 -26.40
CA PRO A 359 15.39 1.52 -26.23
C PRO A 359 15.94 0.87 -24.95
N GLU A 360 17.07 1.35 -24.42
CA GLU A 360 17.62 0.84 -23.16
C GLU A 360 16.76 1.28 -21.96
N ALA A 361 16.29 2.52 -21.98
CA ALA A 361 15.37 3.04 -20.96
C ALA A 361 14.07 2.23 -20.93
N GLU A 362 13.45 2.01 -22.08
CA GLU A 362 12.21 1.22 -22.22
C GLU A 362 12.43 -0.24 -21.78
N TYR A 363 13.60 -0.83 -22.11
CA TYR A 363 13.96 -2.17 -21.68
C TYR A 363 14.07 -2.27 -20.14
N VAL A 364 14.76 -1.31 -19.50
CA VAL A 364 14.90 -1.26 -18.04
C VAL A 364 13.54 -1.15 -17.35
N ALA A 365 12.64 -0.35 -17.93
CA ALA A 365 11.30 -0.21 -17.41
C ALA A 365 10.47 -1.50 -17.61
N ALA A 366 10.64 -2.21 -18.73
CA ALA A 366 10.04 -3.52 -18.97
C ALA A 366 10.54 -4.59 -17.99
N ALA A 367 11.83 -4.61 -17.69
CA ALA A 367 12.40 -5.50 -16.67
C ALA A 367 11.80 -5.22 -15.28
N SER A 368 11.66 -3.94 -14.91
CA SER A 368 11.04 -3.55 -13.64
C SER A 368 9.57 -3.97 -13.57
N CYS A 369 8.84 -3.78 -14.67
CA CYS A 369 7.45 -4.20 -14.80
C CYS A 369 7.30 -5.74 -14.72
N CYS A 370 8.20 -6.49 -15.36
CA CYS A 370 8.27 -7.95 -15.26
C CYS A 370 8.45 -8.40 -13.80
N SER A 371 9.35 -7.79 -13.03
CA SER A 371 9.52 -8.10 -11.60
C SER A 371 8.22 -7.93 -10.81
N GLN A 372 7.49 -6.83 -11.06
CA GLN A 372 6.20 -6.58 -10.42
C GLN A 372 5.16 -7.63 -10.81
N LEU A 373 5.09 -8.00 -12.09
CA LEU A 373 4.19 -9.06 -12.57
C LEU A 373 4.48 -10.41 -11.93
N LEU A 374 5.75 -10.78 -11.76
CA LEU A 374 6.14 -12.04 -11.12
C LEU A 374 5.74 -12.07 -9.64
N TRP A 375 5.94 -10.96 -8.92
CA TRP A 375 5.45 -10.82 -7.56
C TRP A 375 3.92 -10.98 -7.50
N MET A 376 3.18 -10.28 -8.37
CA MET A 376 1.72 -10.40 -8.44
C MET A 376 1.26 -11.82 -8.81
N LYS A 377 1.91 -12.48 -9.77
CA LYS A 377 1.64 -13.86 -10.17
C LYS A 377 1.78 -14.82 -8.99
N ALA A 378 2.84 -14.65 -8.21
CA ALA A 378 3.10 -15.46 -7.03
C ALA A 378 2.06 -15.17 -5.92
N THR A 379 1.75 -13.89 -5.65
CA THR A 379 0.70 -13.50 -4.71
C THR A 379 -0.65 -14.10 -5.11
N LEU A 380 -1.08 -13.96 -6.36
CA LEU A 380 -2.36 -14.48 -6.85
C LEU A 380 -2.41 -16.01 -6.86
N SER A 381 -1.26 -16.68 -6.96
CA SER A 381 -1.18 -18.14 -6.79
C SER A 381 -1.57 -18.56 -5.38
N ASP A 382 -1.24 -17.75 -4.37
CA ASP A 382 -1.69 -17.99 -2.99
C ASP A 382 -3.23 -17.79 -2.87
N PHE A 383 -3.85 -16.93 -3.69
CA PHE A 383 -5.32 -16.81 -3.82
C PHE A 383 -5.96 -17.97 -4.62
N GLY A 384 -5.16 -18.96 -5.06
CA GLY A 384 -5.63 -20.09 -5.86
C GLY A 384 -5.79 -19.78 -7.35
N LEU A 385 -5.38 -18.60 -7.81
CA LEU A 385 -5.41 -18.22 -9.22
C LEU A 385 -4.09 -18.56 -9.90
N ARG A 386 -4.14 -19.41 -10.92
CA ARG A 386 -2.96 -19.80 -11.70
C ARG A 386 -2.96 -19.13 -13.05
N PHE A 387 -1.92 -18.35 -13.30
CA PHE A 387 -1.69 -17.73 -14.61
C PHE A 387 -0.54 -18.45 -15.31
N GLY A 388 -0.73 -18.71 -16.59
CA GLY A 388 0.33 -19.21 -17.46
C GLY A 388 1.29 -18.09 -17.84
N LYS A 389 1.35 -17.81 -19.14
CA LYS A 389 2.14 -16.71 -19.71
C LYS A 389 1.38 -15.39 -19.55
N ILE A 390 1.99 -14.39 -18.92
CA ILE A 390 1.36 -13.09 -18.63
C ILE A 390 1.71 -12.07 -19.73
N PRO A 391 0.75 -11.42 -20.39
CA PRO A 391 1.06 -10.38 -21.37
C PRO A 391 1.64 -9.12 -20.72
N LEU A 392 2.81 -8.71 -21.19
CA LEU A 392 3.47 -7.44 -20.91
C LEU A 392 3.45 -6.60 -22.20
N LEU A 393 2.61 -5.57 -22.21
CA LEU A 393 2.40 -4.67 -23.33
C LEU A 393 3.46 -3.56 -23.30
N VAL A 394 4.24 -3.48 -24.38
CA VAL A 394 5.35 -2.55 -24.54
C VAL A 394 5.20 -1.81 -25.87
N ASP A 395 5.39 -0.50 -25.85
CA ASP A 395 5.28 0.37 -27.04
C ASP A 395 6.56 0.40 -27.90
N SER A 396 7.68 -0.05 -27.32
CA SER A 396 8.96 -0.13 -28.00
C SER A 396 9.17 -1.45 -28.72
N THR A 397 8.97 -1.44 -30.04
CA THR A 397 9.38 -2.54 -30.92
C THR A 397 10.87 -2.88 -30.79
N SER A 398 11.71 -1.88 -30.50
CA SER A 398 13.16 -2.06 -30.33
C SER A 398 13.47 -2.81 -29.04
N ALA A 399 12.86 -2.43 -27.91
CA ALA A 399 13.04 -3.13 -26.64
C ALA A 399 12.53 -4.58 -26.73
N ILE A 400 11.37 -4.80 -27.37
CA ILE A 400 10.83 -6.15 -27.64
C ILE A 400 11.80 -6.98 -28.48
N SER A 401 12.35 -6.40 -29.55
CA SER A 401 13.27 -7.10 -30.44
C SER A 401 14.56 -7.50 -29.72
N VAL A 402 15.08 -6.64 -28.84
CA VAL A 402 16.24 -6.94 -27.98
C VAL A 402 15.91 -8.04 -26.98
N ALA A 403 14.73 -8.04 -26.37
CA ALA A 403 14.35 -9.09 -25.44
C ALA A 403 14.22 -10.47 -26.12
N LYS A 404 13.63 -10.52 -27.32
CA LYS A 404 13.37 -11.75 -28.07
C LYS A 404 14.59 -12.34 -28.79
N ASN A 405 15.59 -11.52 -29.15
CA ASN A 405 16.72 -11.98 -29.97
C ASN A 405 18.08 -11.87 -29.26
N PRO A 406 18.79 -12.99 -29.04
CA PRO A 406 20.11 -13.01 -28.40
C PRO A 406 21.27 -12.56 -29.31
N VAL A 407 21.02 -12.32 -30.61
CA VAL A 407 22.07 -12.01 -31.61
C VAL A 407 22.34 -10.50 -31.75
N LEU A 408 21.40 -9.63 -31.36
CA LEU A 408 21.56 -8.16 -31.46
C LEU A 408 22.62 -7.57 -30.49
N HIS A 409 23.33 -8.43 -29.75
CA HIS A 409 24.22 -8.12 -28.63
C HIS A 409 25.62 -7.60 -28.98
N PHE A 410 26.06 -7.68 -30.24
CA PHE A 410 27.45 -7.31 -30.57
C PHE A 410 27.75 -5.82 -30.35
N ARG A 411 26.73 -4.96 -30.23
CA ARG A 411 26.86 -3.51 -30.01
C ARG A 411 26.54 -3.02 -28.58
N THR A 412 26.08 -3.89 -27.67
CA THR A 412 25.75 -3.57 -26.27
C THR A 412 26.69 -4.32 -25.32
N LYS A 413 27.95 -3.87 -25.27
CA LYS A 413 29.07 -4.53 -24.55
C LYS A 413 29.04 -4.41 -23.02
N TYR A 414 27.99 -3.83 -22.44
CA TYR A 414 27.81 -3.76 -20.98
C TYR A 414 26.60 -4.61 -20.61
N ILE A 415 26.89 -5.80 -20.09
CA ILE A 415 25.88 -6.74 -19.63
C ILE A 415 25.31 -6.19 -18.32
N ASP A 416 24.20 -5.46 -18.41
CA ASP A 416 23.40 -5.12 -17.22
C ASP A 416 22.51 -6.33 -16.89
N MET A 417 22.54 -6.77 -15.63
CA MET A 417 21.77 -7.89 -15.07
C MET A 417 20.27 -7.83 -15.45
N ARG A 418 19.74 -6.62 -15.66
CA ARG A 418 18.36 -6.38 -16.12
C ARG A 418 18.07 -6.95 -17.51
N PHE A 419 19.05 -6.96 -18.41
CA PHE A 419 18.93 -7.54 -19.77
C PHE A 419 18.78 -9.05 -19.75
N HIS A 420 19.45 -9.73 -18.82
CA HIS A 420 19.26 -11.16 -18.67
C HIS A 420 17.91 -11.46 -18.02
N PHE A 421 17.53 -10.69 -16.99
CA PHE A 421 16.29 -10.92 -16.27
C PHE A 421 15.04 -10.95 -17.15
N LEU A 422 14.79 -9.91 -17.95
CA LEU A 422 13.58 -9.84 -18.77
C LEU A 422 13.57 -10.92 -19.86
N ARG A 423 14.72 -11.21 -20.46
CA ARG A 423 14.84 -12.28 -21.45
C ARG A 423 14.61 -13.65 -20.85
N ASP A 424 15.27 -13.95 -19.74
CA ASP A 424 15.18 -15.26 -19.09
C ASP A 424 13.72 -15.59 -18.76
N HIS A 425 12.94 -14.61 -18.30
CA HIS A 425 11.52 -14.78 -18.02
C HIS A 425 10.64 -14.85 -19.28
N TYR A 426 11.04 -14.20 -20.38
CA TYR A 426 10.41 -14.41 -21.68
C TYR A 426 10.66 -15.84 -22.20
N GLU A 427 11.91 -16.32 -22.16
CA GLU A 427 12.30 -17.66 -22.63
C GLU A 427 11.71 -18.79 -21.77
N LYS A 428 11.58 -18.58 -20.45
CA LYS A 428 10.88 -19.51 -19.54
C LYS A 428 9.37 -19.57 -19.79
N GLY A 429 8.81 -18.63 -20.54
CA GLY A 429 7.37 -18.53 -20.78
C GLY A 429 6.58 -17.94 -19.61
N ASP A 430 7.24 -17.21 -18.70
CA ASP A 430 6.55 -16.52 -17.61
C ASP A 430 5.75 -15.31 -18.11
N ILE A 431 6.29 -14.61 -19.12
CA ILE A 431 5.71 -13.41 -19.73
C ILE A 431 5.63 -13.52 -21.25
N ASP A 432 4.72 -12.77 -21.86
CA ASP A 432 4.68 -12.50 -23.30
C ASP A 432 4.89 -11.03 -23.59
N LEU A 433 5.88 -10.73 -24.44
CA LEU A 433 6.12 -9.37 -24.87
C LEU A 433 5.27 -9.07 -26.11
N VAL A 434 4.24 -8.26 -25.90
CA VAL A 434 3.25 -7.87 -26.90
C VAL A 434 3.42 -6.40 -27.23
N HIS A 435 3.49 -6.06 -28.51
CA HIS A 435 3.55 -4.67 -28.92
C HIS A 435 2.16 -4.04 -28.87
N VAL A 436 2.02 -2.88 -28.25
CA VAL A 436 0.77 -2.10 -28.23
C VAL A 436 0.91 -0.87 -29.11
N VAL A 437 -0.15 -0.55 -29.86
CA VAL A 437 -0.20 0.67 -30.69
C VAL A 437 -0.72 1.83 -29.84
N PHE A 438 -0.09 3.00 -30.01
CA PHE A 438 -0.24 4.22 -29.21
C PHE A 438 -1.68 4.57 -28.74
N ALA A 439 -2.72 4.35 -29.55
CA ALA A 439 -4.11 4.73 -29.25
C ALA A 439 -4.75 4.02 -28.03
N ASN A 440 -4.14 2.96 -27.51
CA ASN A 440 -4.71 2.10 -26.47
C ASN A 440 -3.82 2.00 -25.19
N GLN A 441 -2.99 3.00 -24.90
CA GLN A 441 -1.94 2.88 -23.87
C GLN A 441 -2.34 3.52 -22.53
N LEU A 442 -2.97 2.72 -21.66
CA LEU A 442 -3.41 3.14 -20.32
C LEU A 442 -2.27 3.69 -19.43
N ALA A 443 -1.02 3.28 -19.68
CA ALA A 443 0.13 3.72 -18.88
C ALA A 443 0.56 5.17 -19.17
N ASP A 444 0.09 5.80 -20.25
CA ASP A 444 0.53 7.15 -20.65
C ASP A 444 0.22 8.21 -19.57
N ILE A 445 -0.85 8.00 -18.78
CA ILE A 445 -1.23 8.88 -17.66
C ILE A 445 -0.13 9.00 -16.58
N PHE A 446 0.76 8.00 -16.48
CA PHE A 446 1.88 8.02 -15.54
C PHE A 446 3.09 8.77 -16.10
N THR A 447 3.00 9.30 -17.30
CA THR A 447 4.13 9.89 -18.02
C THR A 447 3.89 11.32 -18.45
N LYS A 448 2.62 11.75 -18.43
CA LYS A 448 2.17 13.04 -18.91
C LYS A 448 0.94 13.54 -18.18
N PRO A 449 0.69 14.86 -18.22
CA PRO A 449 -0.56 15.42 -17.75
C PRO A 449 -1.62 15.34 -18.87
N LEU A 450 -2.52 14.37 -18.74
CA LEU A 450 -3.59 14.13 -19.71
C LEU A 450 -4.88 14.88 -19.32
N GLU A 451 -5.67 15.27 -20.32
CA GLU A 451 -7.03 15.78 -20.14
C GLU A 451 -7.99 14.62 -19.88
N LEU A 452 -8.80 14.74 -18.82
CA LEU A 452 -10.00 13.91 -18.67
C LEU A 452 -11.00 14.32 -19.75
N GLN A 453 -11.28 13.44 -20.71
CA GLN A 453 -12.37 13.67 -21.67
C GLN A 453 -13.71 13.66 -20.92
N VAL A 454 -14.45 14.78 -21.00
CA VAL A 454 -15.56 15.16 -20.10
C VAL A 454 -16.89 14.47 -20.44
N GLU A 455 -16.95 13.54 -21.39
CA GLU A 455 -18.16 12.76 -21.64
C GLU A 455 -18.26 11.58 -20.66
N GLY A 456 -18.86 11.82 -19.49
CA GLY A 456 -19.24 10.79 -18.52
C GLY A 456 -18.43 10.83 -17.23
N ILE A 457 -18.79 11.76 -16.34
CA ILE A 457 -18.14 12.04 -15.05
C ILE A 457 -18.20 10.85 -14.06
N ASP A 458 -18.97 9.79 -14.34
CA ASP A 458 -19.17 8.67 -13.42
C ASP A 458 -18.19 7.48 -13.60
N ASN A 459 -17.22 7.52 -14.52
CA ASN A 459 -16.45 6.30 -14.86
C ASN A 459 -14.98 6.51 -15.25
N ALA A 460 -14.45 7.73 -15.10
CA ALA A 460 -13.32 8.18 -15.89
C ALA A 460 -11.91 7.84 -15.37
N LEU A 461 -11.74 6.86 -14.46
CA LEU A 461 -10.40 6.31 -14.19
C LEU A 461 -10.13 4.93 -14.76
N ILE A 462 -11.15 4.10 -15.04
CA ILE A 462 -11.06 2.95 -15.93
C ILE A 462 -12.51 2.62 -16.35
N LYS A 463 -12.97 3.17 -17.46
CA LYS A 463 -13.68 2.32 -18.42
C LYS A 463 -12.63 2.20 -19.50
N GLY A 464 -12.07 0.99 -19.78
CA GLY A 464 -11.04 0.50 -20.75
C GLY A 464 -11.55 -0.68 -21.60
N GLU A 465 -11.77 -0.58 -22.93
CA GLU A 465 -12.36 -1.67 -23.76
C GLU A 465 -11.18 -2.55 -24.12
N ILE A 466 -10.78 -3.37 -23.16
CA ILE A 466 -9.88 -4.48 -23.43
C ILE A 466 -10.78 -5.49 -24.13
N GLU A 467 -10.58 -5.69 -25.43
CA GLU A 467 -11.24 -6.76 -26.17
C GLU A 467 -11.20 -8.04 -25.34
N SER A 468 -12.37 -8.66 -25.22
CA SER A 468 -12.80 -9.79 -24.38
C SER A 468 -11.97 -11.07 -24.49
N GLN A 469 -10.76 -11.01 -25.04
CA GLN A 469 -9.84 -12.14 -25.20
C GLN A 469 -8.78 -12.24 -24.10
N TRP A 470 -8.60 -11.21 -23.26
CA TRP A 470 -7.58 -11.21 -22.20
C TRP A 470 -8.18 -11.09 -20.79
N ILE A 471 -8.77 -12.19 -20.33
CA ILE A 471 -9.14 -12.37 -18.92
C ILE A 471 -7.84 -12.72 -18.15
N GLY A 472 -7.14 -11.73 -17.58
CA GLY A 472 -5.86 -11.99 -16.90
C GLY A 472 -5.15 -10.77 -16.30
N LEU A 473 -4.01 -11.04 -15.66
CA LEU A 473 -3.06 -10.01 -15.21
C LEU A 473 -2.38 -9.39 -16.45
N ILE A 474 -2.44 -8.06 -16.59
CA ILE A 474 -1.88 -7.34 -17.75
C ILE A 474 -1.05 -6.17 -17.25
N ALA A 475 0.10 -5.94 -17.86
CA ALA A 475 0.88 -4.74 -17.64
C ALA A 475 1.01 -3.88 -18.89
N PHE A 476 0.95 -2.56 -18.71
CA PHE A 476 1.32 -1.58 -19.73
C PHE A 476 2.60 -0.87 -19.31
N LEU A 477 3.46 -0.60 -20.30
CA LEU A 477 4.65 0.19 -20.14
C LEU A 477 4.74 1.26 -21.23
N VAL A 478 5.12 2.46 -20.82
CA VAL A 478 5.59 3.59 -21.63
C VAL A 478 6.99 3.97 -21.19
#